data_AF-A0A976K8J2-F1
#
_entry.id   AF-A0A976K8J2-F1
#
_cell.length_a   1.000
_cell.length_b   1.000
_cell.length_c   1.000
_cell.angle_alpha   90.00
_cell.angle_beta   90.00
_cell.angle_gamma   90.00
#
_symmetry.space_group_name_H-M   'P 1'
#
loop_
_entity.id
_entity.type
_entity.pdbx_description
1 polymer ?
#
loop_
_entity_poly.entity_id
_entity_poly.type
_entity_poly.pdbx_seq_one_letter_code
_entity_poly.pdbx_strand_id
1 'polypeptide(L)'
;SGENPTDPENPDTDGDQLPDGAEDLNRNGQLDEGETDPNNPDTDGDGVSDGQEALEQTAGESGAESEETAGLTAEEAERYLQALEEGQPLRRHPSRGRRRQPAKDW
;
A
#
# COMPACT_ATOMS: atom_id res chain seq x y z
N SER A 1 26.54 19.18 13.62
CA SER A 1 26.09 17.91 14.21
C SER A 1 24.60 17.92 14.10
N GLY A 2 24.00 16.86 13.54
CA GLY A 2 22.55 16.70 13.54
C GLY A 2 22.01 16.73 14.98
N GLU A 3 20.74 17.09 15.11
CA GLU A 3 20.06 17.17 16.39
C GLU A 3 19.67 15.79 16.95
N ASN A 4 19.63 14.75 16.09
CA ASN A 4 19.35 13.36 16.41
C ASN A 4 20.57 12.45 16.10
N PRO A 5 21.54 12.33 17.02
CA PRO A 5 22.67 11.44 16.83
C PRO A 5 22.25 9.98 17.02
N THR A 6 22.60 9.11 16.08
CA THR A 6 22.41 7.66 16.20
C THR A 6 23.73 6.94 16.48
N ASP A 7 23.66 5.71 17.00
CA ASP A 7 24.85 4.90 17.27
C ASP A 7 25.26 4.12 16.01
N PRO A 8 26.44 4.37 15.41
CA PRO A 8 26.87 3.63 14.22
C PRO A 8 27.09 2.13 14.47
N GLU A 9 27.20 1.68 15.73
CA GLU A 9 27.29 0.26 16.10
C GLU A 9 25.92 -0.37 16.39
N ASN A 10 24.85 0.43 16.47
CA ASN A 10 23.48 -0.02 16.69
C ASN A 10 22.53 0.54 15.61
N PRO A 11 22.08 -0.26 14.64
CA PRO A 11 21.28 0.23 13.50
C PRO A 11 19.81 0.58 13.84
N ASP A 12 19.40 0.45 15.10
CA ASP A 12 18.05 0.66 15.64
C ASP A 12 18.24 1.27 17.04
N THR A 13 18.42 2.59 17.09
CA THR A 13 18.97 3.30 18.24
C THR A 13 18.02 3.28 19.44
N ASP A 14 16.71 3.35 19.23
CA ASP A 14 15.69 3.33 20.28
C ASP A 14 15.06 1.95 20.53
N GLY A 15 15.31 0.98 19.64
CA GLY A 15 14.92 -0.42 19.81
C GLY A 15 13.45 -0.69 19.48
N ASP A 16 12.84 0.12 18.63
CA ASP A 16 11.43 0.03 18.28
C ASP A 16 11.15 -0.91 17.09
N GLN A 17 12.23 -1.45 16.48
CA GLN A 17 12.28 -2.33 15.30
C GLN A 17 12.17 -1.60 13.95
N LEU A 18 12.27 -0.28 13.92
CA LEU A 18 12.49 0.55 12.74
C LEU A 18 13.97 0.94 12.72
N PRO A 19 14.74 0.64 11.66
CA PRO A 19 16.16 0.99 11.65
C PRO A 19 16.34 2.49 11.47
N ASP A 20 17.34 3.08 12.13
CA ASP A 20 17.64 4.53 12.12
C ASP A 20 17.59 5.18 10.72
N GLY A 21 18.06 4.45 9.70
CA GLY A 21 18.12 4.95 8.32
C GLY A 21 16.79 4.89 7.55
N ALA A 22 15.77 4.25 8.11
CA ALA A 22 14.38 4.32 7.67
C ALA A 22 13.64 5.48 8.36
N GLU A 23 14.06 5.83 9.57
CA GLU A 23 13.53 6.94 10.36
C GLU A 23 14.04 8.29 9.85
N ASP A 24 15.35 8.41 9.65
CA ASP A 24 16.01 9.55 9.00
C ASP A 24 16.28 9.22 7.51
N LEU A 25 15.23 9.30 6.69
CA LEU A 25 15.24 8.96 5.27
C LEU A 25 16.34 9.72 4.50
N ASN A 26 16.56 10.97 4.87
CA ASN A 26 17.50 11.84 4.18
C ASN A 26 18.91 11.88 4.82
N ARG A 27 19.07 11.27 6.00
CA ARG A 27 20.32 11.07 6.73
C ARG A 27 21.02 12.37 7.12
N ASN A 28 20.24 13.41 7.41
CA ASN A 28 20.79 14.69 7.83
C ASN A 28 20.88 14.83 9.36
N GLY A 29 20.34 13.86 10.11
CA GLY A 29 20.27 13.85 11.57
C GLY A 29 19.33 14.90 12.16
N GLN A 30 18.30 15.32 11.44
CA GLN A 30 17.20 16.17 11.90
C GLN A 30 15.89 15.42 11.65
N LEU A 31 14.86 15.77 12.41
CA LEU A 31 13.51 15.27 12.18
C LEU A 31 12.83 16.14 11.11
N ASP A 32 12.66 15.62 9.89
CA ASP A 32 11.91 16.29 8.82
C ASP A 32 10.45 15.78 8.69
N GLU A 33 9.66 16.44 7.84
CA GLU A 33 8.26 16.03 7.61
C GLU A 33 8.18 14.64 6.96
N GLY A 34 7.53 13.70 7.65
CA GLY A 34 7.39 12.31 7.20
C GLY A 34 8.52 11.38 7.64
N GLU A 35 9.39 11.86 8.52
CA GLU A 35 10.42 11.08 9.23
C GLU A 35 9.99 10.85 10.69
N THR A 36 10.62 9.88 11.35
CA THR A 36 10.45 9.55 12.78
C THR A 36 11.76 9.84 13.52
N ASP A 37 11.73 10.00 14.84
CA ASP A 37 12.92 10.30 15.65
C ASP A 37 13.62 9.01 16.08
N PRO A 38 14.83 8.70 15.58
CA PRO A 38 15.52 7.44 15.88
C PRO A 38 15.99 7.30 17.34
N ASN A 39 15.74 8.30 18.19
CA ASN A 39 16.01 8.23 19.63
C ASN A 39 14.72 8.14 20.46
N ASN A 40 13.56 8.04 19.82
CA ASN A 40 12.27 8.02 20.46
C ASN A 40 11.34 7.00 19.79
N PRO A 41 11.04 5.88 20.45
CA PRO A 41 10.31 4.77 19.83
C PRO A 41 8.83 5.09 19.53
N ASP A 42 8.34 6.28 19.85
CA ASP A 42 6.95 6.74 19.68
C ASP A 42 7.01 8.26 19.41
N THR A 43 7.31 8.61 18.16
CA THR A 43 7.61 9.99 17.75
C THR A 43 6.44 10.94 17.95
N ASP A 44 5.21 10.48 17.73
CA ASP A 44 4.00 11.31 17.84
C ASP A 44 3.31 11.22 19.21
N GLY A 45 3.71 10.26 20.05
CA GLY A 45 3.28 10.10 21.44
C GLY A 45 1.88 9.50 21.58
N ASP A 46 1.40 8.74 20.59
CA ASP A 46 0.07 8.13 20.60
C ASP A 46 0.02 6.78 21.36
N GLY A 47 1.18 6.23 21.70
CA GLY A 47 1.35 4.97 22.42
C GLY A 47 1.55 3.74 21.52
N VAL A 48 1.71 3.92 20.22
CA VAL A 48 2.13 2.92 19.23
C VAL A 48 3.56 3.26 18.79
N SER A 49 4.42 2.26 18.64
CA SER A 49 5.79 2.55 18.22
C SER A 49 5.88 2.86 16.72
N ASP A 50 6.84 3.71 16.31
CA ASP A 50 7.03 4.08 14.91
C ASP A 50 7.21 2.84 14.01
N GLY A 51 7.95 1.84 14.48
CA GLY A 51 8.12 0.54 13.82
C GLY A 51 6.84 -0.29 13.72
N GLN A 52 5.94 -0.19 14.70
CA GLN A 52 4.61 -0.81 14.61
C GLN A 52 3.72 -0.08 13.61
N GLU A 53 3.74 1.25 13.61
CA GLU A 53 3.00 2.06 12.65
C GLU A 53 3.47 1.81 11.21
N ALA A 54 4.78 1.73 11.01
CA ALA A 54 5.38 1.39 9.71
C ALA A 54 4.87 0.03 9.22
N LEU A 55 4.82 -0.99 10.09
CA LEU A 55 4.32 -2.31 9.74
C LEU A 55 2.82 -2.30 9.38
N GLU A 56 2.00 -1.60 10.16
CA GLU A 56 0.55 -1.46 9.91
C GLU A 56 0.28 -0.70 8.59
N GLN A 57 1.05 0.35 8.31
CA GLN A 57 0.97 1.07 7.03
C GLN A 57 1.30 0.15 5.84
N THR A 58 2.28 -0.76 5.98
CA THR A 58 2.58 -1.73 4.91
C THR A 58 1.47 -2.78 4.72
N ALA A 59 0.76 -3.13 5.80
CA ALA A 59 -0.32 -4.11 5.76
C ALA A 59 -1.61 -3.53 5.16
N GLY A 60 -1.81 -2.21 5.25
CA GLY A 60 -2.89 -1.47 4.57
C GLY A 60 -2.72 -1.38 3.05
N GLU A 61 -1.49 -1.57 2.55
CA GLU A 61 -1.16 -1.62 1.12
C GLU A 61 -0.70 -3.01 0.65
N SER A 62 -1.07 -4.08 1.35
CA SER A 62 -1.25 -5.39 0.70
C SER A 62 -2.56 -5.43 -0.10
N GLY A 63 -2.77 -4.39 -0.91
CA GLY A 63 -3.47 -4.49 -2.18
C GLY A 63 -2.62 -5.35 -3.10
N ALA A 64 -2.61 -6.66 -2.83
CA ALA A 64 -2.52 -7.65 -3.90
C ALA A 64 -3.82 -7.57 -4.74
N GLU A 65 -4.15 -6.39 -5.24
CA GLU A 65 -4.94 -6.20 -6.44
C GLU A 65 -3.99 -6.40 -7.61
N SER A 66 -3.55 -7.66 -7.76
CA SER A 66 -3.18 -8.17 -9.06
C SER A 66 -4.29 -7.76 -10.04
N GLU A 67 -3.93 -6.87 -10.95
CA GLU A 67 -4.74 -6.31 -12.01
C GLU A 67 -5.39 -7.42 -12.87
N GLU A 68 -6.56 -7.96 -12.48
CA GLU A 68 -7.50 -8.56 -13.46
C GLU A 68 -8.98 -8.61 -13.04
N THR A 69 -9.36 -8.38 -11.77
CA THR A 69 -10.77 -8.57 -11.34
C THR A 69 -11.48 -7.32 -10.81
N ALA A 70 -11.01 -6.13 -11.17
CA ALA A 70 -11.70 -4.87 -10.88
C ALA A 70 -12.97 -4.72 -11.75
N GLY A 71 -14.09 -5.29 -11.29
CA GLY A 71 -15.42 -4.94 -11.83
C GLY A 71 -16.48 -6.05 -11.88
N LEU A 72 -16.25 -7.23 -11.31
CA LEU A 72 -17.25 -8.31 -11.30
C LEU A 72 -18.09 -8.23 -10.02
N THR A 73 -19.42 -8.23 -10.18
CA THR A 73 -20.34 -8.45 -9.06
C THR A 73 -20.16 -9.85 -8.47
N ALA A 74 -20.61 -10.09 -7.23
CA ALA A 74 -20.50 -11.41 -6.57
C ALA A 74 -21.03 -12.56 -7.46
N GLU A 75 -22.10 -12.32 -8.20
CA GLU A 75 -22.68 -13.31 -9.12
C GLU A 75 -21.81 -13.54 -10.38
N GLU A 76 -21.04 -12.54 -10.82
CA GLU A 76 -20.11 -12.69 -11.93
C GLU A 76 -18.84 -13.44 -11.53
N ALA A 77 -18.41 -13.30 -10.27
CA ALA A 77 -17.30 -14.07 -9.70
C ALA A 77 -17.66 -15.57 -9.59
N GLU A 78 -18.89 -15.90 -9.16
CA GLU A 78 -19.34 -17.29 -9.12
C GLU A 78 -19.41 -17.92 -10.53
N ARG A 79 -19.84 -17.14 -11.53
CA ARG A 79 -19.87 -17.61 -12.92
C ARG A 79 -18.46 -17.87 -13.49
N TYR A 80 -17.46 -17.11 -13.03
CA TYR A 80 -16.06 -17.29 -13.41
C TYR A 80 -15.48 -18.57 -12.78
N LEU A 81 -15.73 -18.80 -11.48
CA LEU A 81 -15.29 -20.02 -10.79
C LEU A 81 -15.93 -21.28 -11.39
N GLN A 82 -17.23 -21.24 -11.71
CA GLN A 82 -17.93 -22.33 -12.39
C GLN A 82 -17.32 -22.64 -13.77
N ALA A 83 -16.97 -21.62 -14.56
CA ALA A 83 -16.40 -21.81 -15.89
C ALA A 83 -14.99 -22.43 -15.88
N LEU A 84 -14.19 -22.15 -14.84
CA LEU A 84 -12.88 -22.77 -14.64
C LEU A 84 -13.00 -24.26 -14.30
N GLU A 85 -13.96 -24.62 -13.46
CA GLU A 85 -14.22 -26.03 -13.11
C GLU A 85 -14.75 -26.83 -14.30
N GLU A 86 -15.58 -26.21 -15.16
CA GLU A 86 -16.13 -26.86 -16.36
C GLU A 86 -15.22 -26.74 -17.60
N GLY A 87 -14.04 -26.12 -17.49
CA GLY A 87 -13.05 -26.03 -18.56
C GLY A 87 -13.52 -25.26 -19.81
N GLN A 88 -14.47 -24.34 -19.66
CA GLN A 88 -15.03 -23.58 -20.78
C GLN A 88 -14.32 -22.22 -20.92
N PRO A 89 -13.86 -21.80 -22.11
CA PRO A 89 -13.18 -20.51 -22.26
C PRO A 89 -14.16 -19.36 -22.06
N LEU A 90 -13.86 -18.49 -21.09
CA LEU A 90 -14.59 -17.26 -20.82
C LEU A 90 -14.62 -16.40 -22.09
N ARG A 91 -15.82 -16.22 -22.65
CA ARG A 91 -16.03 -15.33 -23.79
C ARG A 91 -15.73 -13.90 -23.33
N ARG A 92 -14.71 -13.27 -23.92
CA ARG A 92 -14.36 -11.85 -23.68
C ARG A 92 -15.62 -11.01 -23.74
N HIS A 93 -15.92 -10.34 -22.63
CA HIS A 93 -17.00 -9.36 -22.56
C HIS A 93 -16.74 -8.26 -23.60
N PRO A 94 -17.73 -7.83 -24.38
CA PRO A 94 -17.53 -6.78 -25.36
C PRO A 94 -17.14 -5.48 -24.64
N SER A 95 -16.02 -4.89 -25.04
CA SER A 95 -15.64 -3.52 -24.71
C SER A 95 -16.86 -2.63 -24.88
N ARG A 96 -17.27 -1.93 -23.81
CA ARG A 96 -18.38 -0.97 -23.82
C ARG A 96 -18.17 0.03 -24.97
N GLY A 97 -18.82 -0.25 -26.10
CA GLY A 97 -18.81 0.60 -27.27
C GLY A 97 -19.48 1.93 -26.93
N ARG A 98 -18.77 3.02 -27.21
CA ARG A 98 -19.24 4.40 -27.10
C ARG A 98 -20.64 4.55 -27.68
N ARG A 99 -21.55 5.16 -26.91
CA ARG A 99 -22.88 5.58 -27.37
C ARG A 99 -22.73 6.46 -28.61
N ARG A 100 -23.15 5.96 -29.78
CA ARG A 100 -23.44 6.81 -30.95
C ARG A 100 -24.86 7.35 -30.81
N GLN A 101 -24.97 8.68 -30.87
CA GLN A 101 -26.23 9.43 -30.89
C GLN A 101 -27.16 8.90 -32.00
N PRO A 102 -28.49 8.83 -31.81
CA PRO A 102 -29.39 8.51 -32.90
C PRO A 102 -29.46 9.69 -33.89
N ALA A 103 -29.18 9.41 -35.16
CA ALA A 103 -29.52 10.33 -36.25
C ALA A 103 -31.05 10.33 -36.38
N LYS A 104 -31.64 11.53 -36.25
CA LYS A 104 -33.04 11.83 -36.50
C LYS A 104 -33.26 11.93 -38.01
N ASP A 105 -34.03 10.99 -38.56
CA ASP A 105 -34.62 11.12 -39.89
C ASP A 105 -35.68 12.22 -39.86
N TRP A 106 -35.45 13.29 -40.64
CA TRP A 106 -36.49 14.13 -41.26
C TRP A 106 -35.88 14.86 -42.46
#